data_AF-A0A399EK85-F1
#
_entry.id   AF-A0A399EK85-F1
#
_cell.length_a   1.000
_cell.length_b   1.000
_cell.length_c   1.000
_cell.angle_alpha   90.00
_cell.angle_beta   90.00
_cell.angle_gamma   90.00
#
_symmetry.space_group_name_H-M   'P 1'
#
loop_
_entity.id
_entity.type
_entity.pdbx_description
1 polymer ?
#
loop_
_entity_poly.entity_id
_entity_poly.type
_entity_poly.pdbx_seq_one_letter_code
_entity_poly.pdbx_strand_id
1 'polypeptide(L)'
;MSRRDHLAARLMGEAGLRLSEVVALDVGHVLFEEGLLEVRRGKGGKGRSVPLGRSLLRELEAWLKLRQLHARAGEPPLLINLGGRKAHGRRMSARNLQLRFAGHYRALGFPARYRGVHLLRHTAGTRYYQGLRDLYAVATLLGHTDVNTSAIYAKVDREELQRRVEGLEAE
;
A
#
# COMPACT_ATOMS: atom_id res chain seq x y z
N MET A 1 5.65 -14.34 -9.11
CA MET A 1 6.12 -13.20 -8.28
C MET A 1 6.55 -13.72 -6.91
N SER A 2 7.63 -13.19 -6.29
CA SER A 2 8.04 -13.62 -4.94
C SER A 2 7.03 -13.17 -3.88
N ARG A 3 6.90 -13.89 -2.76
CA ARG A 3 5.97 -13.53 -1.67
C ARG A 3 6.23 -12.12 -1.11
N ARG A 4 7.50 -11.74 -0.99
CA ARG A 4 7.89 -10.38 -0.58
C ARG A 4 7.36 -9.31 -1.54
N ASP A 5 7.55 -9.51 -2.84
CA ASP A 5 7.12 -8.56 -3.86
C ASP A 5 5.58 -8.50 -3.92
N HIS A 6 4.92 -9.65 -3.73
CA HIS A 6 3.46 -9.75 -3.61
C HIS A 6 2.93 -8.98 -2.41
N LEU A 7 3.50 -9.20 -1.22
CA LEU A 7 3.15 -8.45 -0.01
C LEU A 7 3.35 -6.95 -0.21
N ALA A 8 4.48 -6.54 -0.80
CA ALA A 8 4.73 -5.14 -1.11
C ALA A 8 3.65 -4.56 -2.03
N ALA A 9 3.25 -5.29 -3.07
CA ALA A 9 2.20 -4.86 -3.98
C ALA A 9 0.84 -4.72 -3.27
N ARG A 10 0.50 -5.65 -2.37
CA ARG A 10 -0.73 -5.59 -1.57
C ARG A 10 -0.73 -4.44 -0.55
N LEU A 11 0.39 -4.18 0.13
CA LEU A 11 0.51 -3.01 1.02
C LEU A 11 0.29 -1.69 0.25
N MET A 12 0.73 -1.61 -1.00
CA MET A 12 0.49 -0.43 -1.83
C MET A 12 -0.93 -0.38 -2.40
N GLY A 13 -1.46 -1.52 -2.87
CA GLY A 13 -2.73 -1.62 -3.60
C GLY A 13 -3.98 -1.80 -2.75
N GLU A 14 -3.83 -2.31 -1.53
CA GLU A 14 -4.92 -2.52 -0.58
C GLU A 14 -4.83 -1.55 0.59
N ALA A 15 -3.65 -1.39 1.20
CA ALA A 15 -3.45 -0.47 2.32
C ALA A 15 -3.08 0.96 1.89
N GLY A 16 -2.82 1.17 0.59
CA GLY A 16 -2.59 2.50 0.03
C GLY A 16 -1.24 3.12 0.42
N LEU A 17 -0.23 2.36 0.82
CA LEU A 17 1.07 2.93 1.22
C LEU A 17 1.89 3.44 0.02
N ARG A 18 2.74 4.44 0.25
CA ARG A 18 3.77 4.89 -0.72
C ARG A 18 4.92 3.89 -0.77
N LEU A 19 5.66 3.86 -1.88
CA LEU A 19 6.84 3.01 -2.02
C LEU A 19 7.86 3.23 -0.88
N SER A 20 8.12 4.50 -0.56
CA SER A 20 9.04 4.90 0.51
C SER A 20 8.55 4.46 1.89
N GLU A 21 7.23 4.48 2.13
CA GLU A 21 6.62 4.02 3.38
C GLU A 21 6.78 2.49 3.49
N VAL A 22 6.43 1.74 2.45
CA VAL A 22 6.53 0.27 2.41
C VAL A 22 7.94 -0.22 2.72
N VAL A 23 8.96 0.36 2.08
CA VAL A 23 10.34 -0.07 2.34
C VAL A 23 10.87 0.37 3.70
N ALA A 24 10.26 1.39 4.32
CA ALA A 24 10.63 1.90 5.63
C ALA A 24 9.93 1.17 6.79
N LEU A 25 8.98 0.26 6.53
CA LEU A 25 8.30 -0.49 7.57
C LEU A 25 9.25 -1.40 8.35
N ASP A 26 9.02 -1.49 9.65
CA ASP A 26 9.60 -2.48 10.55
C ASP A 26 8.53 -3.49 10.99
N VAL A 27 8.95 -4.66 11.43
CA VAL A 27 8.06 -5.72 11.93
C VAL A 27 7.18 -5.18 13.06
N GLY A 28 7.76 -4.40 13.98
CA GLY A 28 7.05 -3.79 15.11
C GLY A 28 6.07 -2.68 14.74
N HIS A 29 5.93 -2.30 13.47
CA HIS A 29 4.87 -1.38 13.04
C HIS A 29 3.55 -2.10 12.75
N VAL A 30 3.53 -3.43 12.68
CA VAL A 30 2.32 -4.21 12.46
C VAL A 30 1.74 -4.59 13.81
N LEU A 31 0.56 -4.05 14.10
CA LEU A 31 -0.22 -4.32 15.30
C LEU A 31 -1.27 -5.39 14.94
N PHE A 32 -0.89 -6.67 15.09
CA PHE A 32 -1.68 -7.79 14.58
C PHE A 32 -3.01 -7.98 15.32
N GLU A 33 -3.04 -7.72 16.63
CA GLU A 33 -4.24 -7.90 17.46
C GLU A 33 -5.31 -6.84 17.11
N GLU A 34 -4.86 -5.61 16.88
CA GLU A 34 -5.69 -4.46 16.50
C GLU A 34 -6.00 -4.42 15.00
N GLY A 35 -5.27 -5.21 14.19
CA GLY A 35 -5.36 -5.18 12.74
C GLY A 35 -4.92 -3.84 12.14
N LEU A 36 -3.94 -3.18 12.75
CA LEU A 36 -3.45 -1.86 12.34
C LEU A 36 -1.99 -1.91 11.86
N LEU A 37 -1.64 -0.95 11.00
CA LEU A 37 -0.28 -0.69 10.57
C LEU A 37 0.12 0.75 10.87
N GLU A 38 1.18 0.93 11.65
CA GLU A 38 1.74 2.25 11.94
C GLU A 38 2.71 2.71 10.85
N VAL A 39 2.34 3.78 10.14
CA VAL A 39 3.24 4.45 9.19
C VAL A 39 3.86 5.64 9.88
N ARG A 40 5.11 5.49 10.36
CA ARG A 40 5.81 6.52 11.16
C ARG A 40 6.45 7.65 10.34
N ARG A 41 6.81 7.40 9.08
CA ARG A 41 7.48 8.38 8.20
C ARG A 41 6.54 8.92 7.10
N GLY A 42 5.52 9.66 7.51
CA GLY A 42 4.68 10.46 6.60
C GLY A 42 5.36 11.77 6.17
N LYS A 43 4.89 12.38 5.08
CA LYS A 43 5.32 13.75 4.68
C LYS A 43 4.98 14.71 5.82
N GLY A 44 5.97 15.44 6.34
CA GLY A 44 5.80 16.38 7.47
C GLY A 44 5.94 15.78 8.87
N GLY A 45 6.43 14.54 9.00
CA GLY A 45 6.79 13.94 10.30
C GLY A 45 5.61 13.41 11.12
N LYS A 46 4.37 13.57 10.64
CA LYS A 46 3.17 13.00 11.28
C LYS A 46 2.95 11.58 10.81
N GLY A 47 2.90 10.64 11.74
CA GLY A 47 2.53 9.26 11.48
C GLY A 47 1.02 9.08 11.25
N ARG A 48 0.62 7.92 10.75
CA ARG A 48 -0.80 7.52 10.69
C ARG A 48 -0.95 6.02 10.95
N SER A 49 -2.12 5.63 11.46
CA SER A 49 -2.53 4.22 11.56
C SER A 49 -3.38 3.86 10.36
N VAL A 50 -3.07 2.73 9.72
CA VAL A 50 -3.80 2.21 8.56
C VAL A 50 -4.45 0.88 8.95
N PRO A 51 -5.78 0.75 8.90
CA PRO A 51 -6.45 -0.52 9.14
C PRO A 51 -6.13 -1.52 8.02
N LEU A 52 -5.89 -2.77 8.41
CA LEU A 52 -5.57 -3.86 7.50
C LEU A 52 -6.71 -4.88 7.46
N GLY A 53 -7.10 -5.29 6.26
CA GLY A 53 -8.05 -6.39 6.10
C GLY A 53 -7.43 -7.72 6.55
N ARG A 54 -8.28 -8.64 7.06
CA ARG A 54 -7.87 -9.98 7.52
C ARG A 54 -7.02 -10.75 6.51
N SER A 55 -7.30 -10.60 5.21
CA SER A 55 -6.53 -11.24 4.14
C SER A 55 -5.08 -10.73 4.03
N LEU A 56 -4.86 -9.44 4.31
CA LEU A 56 -3.53 -8.84 4.27
C LEU A 56 -2.74 -9.17 5.53
N LEU A 57 -3.40 -9.23 6.69
CA LEU A 57 -2.79 -9.71 7.94
C LEU A 57 -2.25 -11.15 7.79
N ARG A 58 -3.04 -12.07 7.22
CA ARG A 58 -2.56 -13.43 6.95
C ARG A 58 -1.36 -13.49 6.00
N GLU A 59 -1.31 -12.61 5.01
CA GLU A 59 -0.17 -12.53 4.09
C GLU A 59 1.08 -11.99 4.80
N LEU A 60 0.91 -11.03 5.72
CA LEU A 60 1.98 -10.54 6.59
C LEU A 60 2.52 -11.67 7.48
N GLU A 61 1.65 -12.44 8.15
CA GLU A 61 2.05 -13.59 8.96
C GLU A 61 2.82 -14.64 8.13
N ALA A 62 2.30 -14.98 6.95
CA ALA A 62 2.96 -15.92 6.04
C ALA A 62 4.33 -15.42 5.58
N TRP A 63 4.44 -14.11 5.31
CA TRP A 63 5.72 -13.48 5.01
C TRP A 63 6.68 -13.53 6.20
N LEU A 64 6.23 -13.23 7.42
CA LEU A 64 7.09 -13.25 8.62
C LEU A 64 7.66 -14.64 8.89
N LYS A 65 6.89 -15.72 8.66
CA LYS A 65 7.39 -17.10 8.73
C LYS A 65 8.51 -17.36 7.71
N LEU A 66 8.32 -16.96 6.45
CA LEU A 66 9.35 -17.12 5.41
C LEU A 66 10.58 -16.24 5.67
N ARG A 67 10.37 -15.03 6.21
CA ARG A 67 11.42 -14.06 6.51
C ARG A 67 12.45 -14.62 7.50
N GLN A 68 12.06 -15.51 8.42
CA GLN A 68 12.96 -16.14 9.40
C GLN A 68 14.10 -16.95 8.75
N LEU A 69 13.94 -17.42 7.52
CA LEU A 69 14.98 -18.12 6.77
C LEU A 69 16.08 -17.16 6.24
N HIS A 70 15.78 -15.86 6.20
CA HIS A 70 16.60 -14.85 5.55
C HIS A 70 17.02 -13.69 6.48
N ALA A 71 16.48 -13.62 7.70
CA ALA A 71 16.74 -12.60 8.70
C ALA A 71 16.87 -13.25 10.08
N ARG A 72 17.78 -12.73 10.91
CA ARG A 72 17.86 -13.14 12.32
C ARG A 72 16.64 -12.62 13.09
N ALA A 73 16.34 -13.28 14.20
CA ALA A 73 15.36 -12.78 15.16
C ALA A 73 15.75 -11.37 15.63
N GLY A 74 14.75 -10.50 15.80
CA GLY A 74 14.95 -9.12 16.25
C GLY A 74 15.39 -8.12 15.17
N GLU A 75 15.74 -8.56 13.95
CA GLU A 75 16.05 -7.61 12.88
C GLU A 75 14.81 -6.78 12.51
N PRO A 76 14.87 -5.43 12.58
CA PRO A 76 13.68 -4.59 12.43
C PRO A 76 12.97 -4.63 11.06
N PRO A 77 13.66 -4.59 9.89
CA PRO A 77 13.01 -4.30 8.62
C PRO A 77 11.94 -5.33 8.23
N LEU A 78 10.72 -4.87 7.93
CA LEU A 78 9.64 -5.75 7.49
C LEU A 78 10.00 -6.42 6.15
N LEU A 79 10.41 -5.61 5.16
CA LEU A 79 10.84 -6.11 3.85
C LEU A 79 12.36 -6.12 3.76
N ILE A 80 12.91 -7.29 3.44
CA ILE A 80 14.35 -7.53 3.33
C ILE A 80 14.76 -8.00 1.92
N ASN A 81 16.05 -7.91 1.62
CA ASN A 81 16.60 -8.51 0.41
C ASN A 81 16.70 -10.03 0.59
N LEU A 82 16.18 -10.78 -0.38
CA LEU A 82 16.24 -12.25 -0.42
C LEU A 82 17.49 -12.79 -1.14
N GLY A 83 18.50 -11.95 -1.40
CA GLY A 83 19.74 -12.38 -2.06
C GLY A 83 20.60 -13.27 -1.16
N GLY A 84 21.65 -13.89 -1.70
CA GLY A 84 22.57 -14.76 -0.96
C GLY A 84 23.26 -14.08 0.24
N ARG A 85 24.15 -14.80 0.94
CA ARG A 85 24.72 -14.48 2.28
C ARG A 85 24.94 -13.00 2.63
N LYS A 86 25.36 -12.14 1.69
CA LYS A 86 25.58 -10.69 1.90
C LYS A 86 24.30 -9.83 2.04
N ALA A 87 23.13 -10.37 1.68
CA ALA A 87 21.86 -9.64 1.64
C ALA A 87 20.90 -9.99 2.79
N HIS A 88 21.22 -11.01 3.61
CA HIS A 88 20.38 -11.46 4.72
C HIS A 88 20.09 -10.30 5.67
N GLY A 89 18.82 -10.13 6.01
CA GLY A 89 18.36 -9.09 6.93
C GLY A 89 18.40 -7.65 6.43
N ARG A 90 19.10 -7.37 5.33
CA ARG A 90 19.23 -6.00 4.83
C ARG A 90 17.90 -5.51 4.30
N ARG A 91 17.47 -4.34 4.78
CA ARG A 91 16.27 -3.64 4.31
C ARG A 91 16.24 -3.56 2.78
N MET A 92 15.07 -3.85 2.23
CA MET A 92 14.78 -3.62 0.82
C MET A 92 14.89 -2.14 0.48
N SER A 93 15.63 -1.76 -0.56
CA SER A 93 15.67 -0.36 -1.00
C SER A 93 14.49 -0.04 -1.93
N ALA A 94 14.06 1.23 -1.93
CA ALA A 94 13.02 1.72 -2.85
C ALA A 94 13.39 1.42 -4.32
N ARG A 95 14.65 1.65 -4.70
CA ARG A 95 15.15 1.35 -6.04
C ARG A 95 15.04 -0.12 -6.40
N ASN A 96 15.39 -1.04 -5.49
CA ASN A 96 15.30 -2.48 -5.74
C ASN A 96 13.84 -2.92 -5.92
N LEU A 97 12.95 -2.46 -5.03
CA LEU A 97 11.52 -2.77 -5.15
C LEU A 97 10.91 -2.21 -6.45
N GLN A 98 11.27 -0.98 -6.84
CA GLN A 98 10.84 -0.39 -8.10
C GLN A 98 11.31 -1.20 -9.32
N LEU A 99 12.58 -1.63 -9.34
CA LEU A 99 13.11 -2.47 -10.43
C LEU A 99 12.37 -3.82 -10.50
N ARG A 100 12.02 -4.41 -9.37
CA ARG A 100 11.26 -5.66 -9.33
C ARG A 100 9.85 -5.50 -9.87
N PHE A 101 9.14 -4.44 -9.48
CA PHE A 101 7.82 -4.15 -10.05
C PHE A 101 7.89 -3.87 -11.54
N ALA A 102 8.90 -3.13 -12.02
CA ALA A 102 9.11 -2.94 -13.46
C ALA A 102 9.30 -4.29 -14.20
N GLY A 103 10.03 -5.23 -13.59
CA GLY A 103 10.15 -6.60 -14.10
C GLY A 103 8.82 -7.34 -14.17
N HIS A 104 8.01 -7.27 -13.12
CA HIS A 104 6.68 -7.90 -13.09
C HIS A 104 5.73 -7.27 -14.11
N TYR A 105 5.69 -5.94 -14.24
CA TYR A 105 4.88 -5.25 -15.26
C TYR A 105 5.28 -5.67 -16.68
N ARG A 106 6.57 -5.76 -16.97
CA ARG A 106 7.06 -6.24 -18.27
C ARG A 106 6.62 -7.67 -18.55
N ALA A 107 6.73 -8.56 -17.56
CA ALA A 107 6.31 -9.95 -17.70
C ALA A 107 4.79 -10.09 -17.94
N LEU A 108 4.00 -9.13 -17.45
CA LEU A 108 2.55 -9.05 -17.68
C LEU A 108 2.17 -8.32 -18.99
N GLY A 109 3.15 -7.92 -19.82
CA GLY A 109 2.89 -7.25 -21.09
C GLY A 109 2.57 -5.75 -20.99
N PHE A 110 2.75 -5.12 -19.82
CA PHE A 110 2.54 -3.68 -19.70
C PHE A 110 3.65 -2.90 -20.41
N PRO A 111 3.32 -1.79 -21.12
CA PRO A 111 4.32 -0.91 -21.73
C PRO A 111 5.35 -0.39 -20.73
N ALA A 112 6.60 -0.17 -21.17
CA ALA A 112 7.72 0.26 -20.31
C ALA A 112 7.51 1.63 -19.60
N ARG A 113 6.50 2.40 -20.02
CA ARG A 113 6.05 3.64 -19.35
C ARG A 113 5.24 3.38 -18.08
N TYR A 114 4.66 2.18 -17.92
CA TYR A 114 4.00 1.75 -16.68
C TYR A 114 5.06 1.41 -15.63
N ARG A 115 5.67 2.46 -15.08
CA ARG A 115 6.71 2.38 -14.04
C ARG A 115 6.15 2.54 -12.63
N GLY A 116 4.85 2.78 -12.52
CA GLY A 116 4.26 3.37 -11.33
C GLY A 116 3.96 2.34 -10.26
N VAL A 117 4.87 2.19 -9.30
CA VAL A 117 4.52 1.82 -7.91
C VAL A 117 3.32 2.63 -7.40
N HIS A 118 3.14 3.85 -7.91
CA HIS A 118 2.00 4.72 -7.65
C HIS A 118 0.67 4.23 -8.24
N LEU A 119 0.67 3.41 -9.30
CA LEU A 119 -0.56 2.88 -9.89
C LEU A 119 -1.34 2.04 -8.87
N LEU A 120 -0.65 1.17 -8.14
CA LEU A 120 -1.25 0.38 -7.06
C LEU A 120 -1.88 1.28 -6.00
N ARG A 121 -1.18 2.34 -5.59
CA ARG A 121 -1.72 3.31 -4.64
C ARG A 121 -2.93 4.07 -5.21
N HIS A 122 -2.93 4.41 -6.50
CA HIS A 122 -4.11 4.99 -7.15
C HIS A 122 -5.30 4.03 -7.13
N THR A 123 -5.07 2.74 -7.40
CA THR A 123 -6.10 1.71 -7.24
C THR A 123 -6.65 1.67 -5.81
N ALA A 124 -5.79 1.74 -4.79
CA ALA A 124 -6.24 1.81 -3.40
C ALA A 124 -7.10 3.06 -3.14
N GLY A 125 -6.67 4.23 -3.61
CA GLY A 125 -7.40 5.49 -3.45
C GLY A 125 -8.79 5.47 -4.11
N THR A 126 -8.90 4.95 -5.33
CA THR A 126 -10.18 4.76 -6.00
C THR A 126 -11.10 3.82 -5.20
N ARG A 127 -10.57 2.67 -4.73
CA ARG A 127 -11.36 1.70 -3.95
C ARG A 127 -11.82 2.27 -2.60
N TYR A 128 -10.94 2.98 -1.90
CA TYR A 128 -11.31 3.66 -0.65
C TYR A 128 -12.42 4.67 -0.88
N TYR A 129 -12.33 5.50 -1.92
CA TYR A 129 -13.38 6.47 -2.21
C TYR A 129 -14.69 5.78 -2.59
N GLN A 130 -14.66 4.72 -3.41
CA GLN A 130 -15.85 3.96 -3.78
C GLN A 130 -16.57 3.35 -2.56
N GLY A 131 -15.82 2.85 -1.58
CA GLY A 131 -16.39 2.24 -0.37
C GLY A 131 -16.80 3.23 0.72
N LEU A 132 -16.04 4.31 0.91
CA LEU A 132 -16.26 5.25 2.02
C LEU A 132 -17.10 6.46 1.61
N ARG A 133 -17.02 6.87 0.34
CA ARG A 133 -17.63 8.11 -0.18
C ARG A 133 -17.30 9.38 0.62
N ASP A 134 -16.19 9.35 1.36
CA ASP A 134 -15.69 10.45 2.19
C ASP A 134 -14.24 10.78 1.81
N LEU A 135 -14.01 11.99 1.30
CA LEU A 135 -12.68 12.44 0.88
C LEU A 135 -11.72 12.68 2.05
N TYR A 136 -12.21 13.08 3.23
CA TYR A 136 -11.40 13.26 4.42
C TYR A 136 -10.91 11.93 4.96
N ALA A 137 -11.78 10.92 5.01
CA ALA A 137 -11.39 9.55 5.37
C ALA A 137 -10.34 9.00 4.39
N VAL A 138 -10.56 9.16 3.08
CA VAL A 138 -9.59 8.75 2.05
C VAL A 138 -8.26 9.48 2.19
N ALA A 139 -8.28 10.81 2.40
CA ALA A 139 -7.08 11.61 2.62
C ALA A 139 -6.31 11.15 3.86
N THR A 140 -7.01 10.82 4.94
CA THR A 140 -6.43 10.30 6.19
C THR A 140 -5.74 8.96 5.95
N LEU A 141 -6.42 7.99 5.33
CA LEU A 141 -5.87 6.66 5.04
C LEU A 141 -4.63 6.73 4.11
N LEU A 142 -4.69 7.61 3.11
CA LEU A 142 -3.58 7.83 2.18
C LEU A 142 -2.47 8.70 2.80
N GLY A 143 -2.72 9.41 3.90
CA GLY A 143 -1.79 10.37 4.48
C GLY A 143 -1.54 11.55 3.54
N HIS A 144 -2.60 12.15 3.01
CA HIS A 144 -2.57 13.42 2.29
C HIS A 144 -2.72 14.56 3.28
N THR A 145 -1.84 15.56 3.19
CA THR A 145 -1.91 16.77 4.02
C THR A 145 -2.99 17.74 3.55
N ASP A 146 -3.44 17.59 2.30
CA ASP A 146 -4.49 18.38 1.67
C ASP A 146 -5.51 17.42 1.05
N VAL A 147 -6.77 17.57 1.43
CA VAL A 147 -7.90 16.77 0.93
C VAL A 147 -8.08 16.91 -0.59
N ASN A 148 -7.70 18.05 -1.17
CA ASN A 148 -7.75 18.26 -2.63
C ASN A 148 -6.86 17.26 -3.39
N THR A 149 -5.81 16.74 -2.74
CA THR A 149 -4.99 15.67 -3.34
C THR A 149 -5.79 14.39 -3.57
N SER A 150 -6.82 14.12 -2.74
CA SER A 150 -7.73 12.98 -2.87
C SER A 150 -8.88 13.23 -3.86
N ALA A 151 -9.16 14.48 -4.24
CA ALA A 151 -10.26 14.83 -5.14
C ALA A 151 -10.15 14.16 -6.52
N ILE A 152 -8.94 13.75 -6.92
CA ILE A 152 -8.71 12.99 -8.15
C ILE A 152 -9.52 11.67 -8.21
N TYR A 153 -9.88 11.11 -7.05
CA TYR A 153 -10.68 9.87 -6.95
C TYR A 153 -12.19 10.14 -6.92
N ALA A 154 -12.60 11.38 -6.73
CA ALA A 154 -13.99 11.80 -6.58
C ALA A 154 -14.64 12.29 -7.87
N LYS A 155 -14.05 11.99 -9.03
CA LYS A 155 -14.64 12.35 -10.31
C LYS A 155 -15.95 11.60 -10.50
N VAL A 156 -17.04 12.34 -10.49
CA VAL A 156 -18.37 11.87 -10.86
C VAL A 156 -18.71 12.55 -12.17
N ASP A 157 -19.19 11.79 -13.16
CA ASP A 157 -19.69 12.38 -14.39
C ASP A 157 -21.10 12.97 -14.18
N ARG A 158 -21.54 13.80 -15.13
CA ARG A 158 -22.81 14.53 -15.04
C ARG A 158 -24.02 13.59 -15.00
N GLU A 159 -23.94 12.45 -15.67
CA GLU A 159 -25.02 11.46 -15.72
C GLU A 159 -25.18 10.74 -14.38
N GLU A 160 -24.07 10.37 -13.72
CA GLU A 160 -24.12 9.78 -12.39
C GLU A 160 -24.59 10.78 -11.33
N LEU A 161 -24.23 12.05 -11.44
CA LEU A 161 -24.79 13.11 -10.59
C LEU A 161 -26.30 13.22 -10.75
N GLN A 162 -26.79 13.23 -11.98
CA GLN A 162 -28.21 13.32 -12.26
C GLN A 162 -28.99 12.13 -11.70
N ARG A 163 -28.52 10.89 -11.93
CA ARG A 163 -29.12 9.68 -11.34
C ARG A 163 -29.20 9.72 -9.82
N ARG A 164 -28.17 10.27 -9.15
CA ARG A 164 -28.15 10.39 -7.69
C ARG A 164 -29.17 11.40 -7.18
N VAL A 165 -29.34 12.53 -7.87
CA VAL A 165 -30.35 13.53 -7.51
C VAL A 165 -31.76 12.95 -7.69
N GLU A 166 -32.02 12.29 -8.82
CA GLU A 166 -33.30 11.61 -9.08
C GLU A 166 -33.61 10.54 -8.02
N GLY A 167 -32.60 9.81 -7.54
CA GLY A 167 -32.76 8.81 -6.48
C GLY A 167 -33.09 9.39 -5.11
N LEU A 168 -32.76 10.65 -4.82
CA LEU A 168 -33.10 11.32 -3.55
C LEU A 168 -34.58 11.72 -3.48
N GLU A 169 -35.25 11.85 -4.61
CA GLU A 169 -36.69 12.15 -4.68
C GLU A 169 -37.55 10.87 -4.54
N ALA A 170 -36.92 9.69 -4.57
CA ALA A 170 -37.58 8.38 -4.51
C ALA A 170 -37.61 7.76 -3.10
N GLU A 171 -37.03 8.42 -2.09
CA GLU A 171 -37.13 8.09 -0.65
C GLU A 171 -38.07 9.06 0.08
#